data_AF-A0A957H724-F1
#
_entry.id   AF-A0A957H724-F1
#
_cell.length_a   1.000
_cell.length_b   1.000
_cell.length_c   1.000
_cell.angle_alpha   90.00
_cell.angle_beta   90.00
_cell.angle_gamma   90.00
#
_symmetry.space_group_name_H-M   'P 1'
#
loop_
_entity.id
_entity.type
_entity.pdbx_description
1 polymer ?
#
loop_
_entity_poly.entity_id
_entity_poly.type
_entity_poly.pdbx_seq_one_letter_code
_entity_poly.pdbx_strand_id
1 'polypeptide(L)'
;MSVQVRRINQNIGAEISGVDLSQTLSDSDFQAIYDAWINYEVIIFRDQDITVEQQIAFGRRFGELTIHPFSPNMDEHREVIVLDNHNANPPALTDQWHSDETFRAEPPTATILRAEIVPAIGGDTMFASMTAAYAGLSPRLQHYLSGLTAIHDFKPFRTLFSGKPEARARLRKMEDDYPNPSHPVVRRHPVSGRPILN
;
A
#
# COMPACT_ATOMS: atom_id res chain seq x y z
N MET A 1 22.77 -6.42 -15.78
CA MET A 1 22.80 -6.94 -14.40
C MET A 1 21.77 -8.07 -14.34
N SER A 2 21.75 -8.91 -13.31
CA SER A 2 20.73 -9.96 -13.19
C SER A 2 19.98 -9.75 -11.90
N VAL A 3 18.67 -9.51 -12.00
CA VAL A 3 17.77 -9.39 -10.85
C VAL A 3 17.79 -10.70 -10.07
N GLN A 4 18.11 -10.62 -8.79
CA GLN A 4 18.07 -11.76 -7.88
C GLN A 4 16.88 -11.63 -6.95
N VAL A 5 16.16 -12.72 -6.76
CA VAL A 5 14.95 -12.77 -5.93
C VAL A 5 15.14 -13.81 -4.84
N ARG A 6 15.17 -13.36 -3.59
CA ARG A 6 15.30 -14.23 -2.41
C ARG A 6 14.05 -14.14 -1.57
N ARG A 7 13.26 -15.22 -1.57
CA ARG A 7 12.11 -15.36 -0.66
C ARG A 7 12.55 -15.27 0.80
N ILE A 8 11.81 -14.53 1.62
CA ILE A 8 12.15 -14.32 3.03
C ILE A 8 11.16 -14.99 4.01
N ASN A 9 9.93 -15.30 3.59
CA ASN A 9 8.98 -16.09 4.40
C ASN A 9 8.16 -17.07 3.55
N GLN A 10 7.37 -17.91 4.21
CA GLN A 10 6.53 -18.92 3.55
C GLN A 10 5.33 -18.33 2.79
N ASN A 11 4.70 -17.23 3.23
CA ASN A 11 3.44 -16.80 2.60
C ASN A 11 3.55 -15.48 1.84
N ILE A 12 4.54 -14.65 2.17
CA ILE A 12 4.68 -13.28 1.67
C ILE A 12 6.12 -12.83 1.81
N GLY A 13 6.57 -11.91 0.95
CA GLY A 13 7.87 -11.27 1.09
C GLY A 13 8.98 -11.94 0.26
N ALA A 14 9.65 -11.11 -0.54
CA ALA A 14 10.96 -11.41 -1.10
C ALA A 14 11.88 -10.19 -1.01
N GLU A 15 13.18 -10.44 -0.89
CA GLU A 15 14.22 -9.44 -1.06
C GLU A 15 14.73 -9.47 -2.50
N ILE A 16 14.88 -8.29 -3.10
CA ILE A 16 15.37 -8.11 -4.46
C ILE A 16 16.77 -7.48 -4.39
N SER A 17 17.72 -8.06 -5.11
CA SER A 17 19.10 -7.58 -5.20
C SER A 17 19.65 -7.71 -6.63
N GLY A 18 20.87 -7.21 -6.86
CA GLY A 18 21.48 -7.19 -8.19
C GLY A 18 20.92 -6.10 -9.11
N VAL A 19 20.25 -5.10 -8.55
CA VAL A 19 19.69 -3.93 -9.23
C VAL A 19 20.04 -2.65 -8.48
N ASP A 20 20.14 -1.55 -9.22
CA ASP A 20 20.35 -0.20 -8.70
C ASP A 20 19.18 0.66 -9.18
N LEU A 21 18.30 1.05 -8.25
CA LEU A 21 17.11 1.84 -8.53
C LEU A 21 17.43 3.32 -8.84
N SER A 22 18.67 3.76 -8.63
CA SER A 22 19.13 5.09 -9.05
C SER A 22 19.30 5.18 -10.58
N GLN A 23 19.41 4.03 -11.26
CA GLN A 23 19.60 3.93 -12.70
C GLN A 23 18.30 3.54 -13.41
N THR A 24 18.23 3.83 -14.71
CA THR A 24 17.13 3.35 -15.55
C THR A 24 17.21 1.82 -15.67
N LEU A 25 16.19 1.14 -15.14
CA LEU A 25 16.04 -0.31 -15.27
C LEU A 25 15.65 -0.68 -16.70
N SER A 26 16.30 -1.72 -17.23
CA SER A 26 15.87 -2.38 -18.47
C SER A 26 14.45 -2.96 -18.31
N ASP A 27 13.73 -3.13 -19.41
CA ASP A 27 12.39 -3.73 -19.37
C ASP A 27 12.42 -5.18 -18.88
N SER A 28 13.48 -5.93 -19.18
CA SER A 28 13.67 -7.29 -18.66
C SER A 28 13.89 -7.31 -17.14
N ASP A 29 14.68 -6.38 -16.61
CA ASP A 29 14.90 -6.29 -15.16
C ASP A 29 13.63 -5.85 -14.44
N PHE A 30 12.92 -4.86 -14.97
CA PHE A 30 11.66 -4.43 -14.41
C PHE A 30 10.60 -5.54 -14.45
N GLN A 31 10.51 -6.30 -15.54
CA GLN A 31 9.57 -7.43 -15.62
C GLN A 31 9.88 -8.49 -14.55
N ALA A 32 11.15 -8.80 -14.30
CA ALA A 32 11.54 -9.73 -13.23
C ALA A 32 11.13 -9.23 -11.84
N ILE A 33 11.26 -7.92 -11.59
CA ILE A 33 10.78 -7.26 -10.36
C ILE A 33 9.26 -7.34 -10.26
N TYR A 34 8.55 -7.04 -11.33
CA TYR A 34 7.10 -7.05 -11.37
C TYR A 34 6.57 -8.46 -11.09
N ASP A 35 7.11 -9.48 -11.76
CA ASP A 35 6.74 -10.88 -11.55
C ASP A 35 7.05 -11.33 -10.11
N ALA A 36 8.16 -10.88 -9.53
CA ALA A 36 8.48 -11.13 -8.13
C ALA A 36 7.44 -10.49 -7.20
N TRP A 37 7.06 -9.23 -7.43
CA TRP A 37 6.03 -8.56 -6.64
C TRP A 37 4.67 -9.27 -6.74
N ILE A 38 4.24 -9.67 -7.94
CA ILE A 38 2.98 -10.39 -8.14
C ILE A 38 2.98 -11.74 -7.40
N ASN A 39 4.12 -12.43 -7.34
CA ASN A 39 4.25 -13.73 -6.68
C ASN A 39 4.40 -13.63 -5.15
N TYR A 40 5.20 -12.67 -4.68
CA TYR A 40 5.58 -12.55 -3.27
C TYR A 40 4.80 -11.47 -2.51
N GLU A 41 3.95 -10.70 -3.18
CA GLU A 41 3.02 -9.66 -2.68
C GLU A 41 3.69 -8.43 -2.06
N VAL A 42 4.81 -8.63 -1.35
CA VAL A 42 5.68 -7.59 -0.79
C VAL A 42 7.10 -7.88 -1.26
N ILE A 43 7.78 -6.85 -1.77
CA ILE A 43 9.18 -6.94 -2.16
C ILE A 43 9.99 -5.83 -1.49
N ILE A 44 11.22 -6.15 -1.11
CA ILE A 44 12.11 -5.28 -0.36
C ILE A 44 13.42 -5.12 -1.13
N PHE A 45 13.86 -3.88 -1.29
CA PHE A 45 15.17 -3.55 -1.84
C PHE A 45 16.02 -3.00 -0.70
N ARG A 46 17.17 -3.62 -0.46
CA ARG A 46 18.15 -3.13 0.52
C ARG A 46 19.13 -2.19 -0.15
N ASP A 47 19.71 -1.29 0.63
CA ASP A 47 20.84 -0.43 0.24
C ASP A 47 20.58 0.39 -1.03
N GLN A 48 19.37 0.95 -1.16
CA GLN A 48 18.98 1.83 -2.26
C GLN A 48 19.00 3.29 -1.80
N ASP A 49 20.05 4.00 -2.21
CA ASP A 49 20.15 5.45 -2.03
C ASP A 49 19.61 6.14 -3.28
N ILE A 50 18.33 6.53 -3.24
CA ILE A 50 17.60 7.11 -4.39
C ILE A 50 16.99 8.46 -4.02
N THR A 51 16.97 9.38 -4.98
CA THR A 51 16.27 10.65 -4.84
C THR A 51 14.75 10.47 -4.87
N VAL A 52 14.02 11.52 -4.50
CA VAL A 52 12.54 11.53 -4.58
C VAL A 52 12.08 11.34 -6.03
N GLU A 53 12.75 11.98 -6.99
CA GLU A 53 12.47 11.87 -8.42
C GLU A 53 12.70 10.44 -8.93
N GLN A 54 13.75 9.76 -8.45
CA GLN A 54 14.00 8.36 -8.78
C GLN A 54 12.95 7.43 -8.17
N GLN A 55 12.51 7.68 -6.92
CA GLN A 55 11.39 6.95 -6.31
C GLN A 55 10.09 7.12 -7.11
N ILE A 56 9.79 8.36 -7.53
CA ILE A 56 8.63 8.68 -8.38
C ILE A 56 8.74 7.97 -9.73
N ALA A 57 9.90 8.04 -10.38
CA ALA A 57 10.13 7.38 -11.67
C ALA A 57 9.98 5.86 -11.57
N PHE A 58 10.47 5.24 -10.49
CA PHE A 58 10.27 3.83 -10.21
C PHE A 58 8.79 3.49 -9.97
N GLY A 59 8.08 4.29 -9.17
CA GLY A 59 6.65 4.09 -8.92
C GLY A 59 5.78 4.18 -10.17
N ARG A 60 6.10 5.10 -11.09
CA ARG A 60 5.41 5.22 -12.38
C ARG A 60 5.53 3.99 -13.27
N ARG A 61 6.49 3.09 -13.02
CA ARG A 61 6.58 1.81 -13.74
C ARG A 61 5.47 0.84 -13.33
N PHE A 62 4.88 0.99 -12.14
CA PHE A 62 3.79 0.14 -11.64
C PHE A 62 2.39 0.67 -12.00
N GLY A 63 2.26 1.96 -12.31
CA GLY A 63 0.99 2.60 -12.67
C GLY A 63 0.99 4.11 -12.46
N GLU A 64 -0.18 4.72 -12.57
CA GLU A 64 -0.36 6.14 -12.25
C GLU A 64 -0.22 6.40 -10.75
N LEU A 65 0.53 7.44 -10.39
CA LEU A 65 0.67 7.86 -9.00
C LEU A 65 -0.53 8.71 -8.59
N THR A 66 -1.05 8.46 -7.38
CA THR A 66 -2.21 9.18 -6.85
C THR A 66 -1.80 10.08 -5.69
N ILE A 67 -2.63 11.09 -5.42
CA ILE A 67 -2.44 12.01 -4.30
C ILE A 67 -3.36 11.56 -3.15
N HIS A 68 -2.77 11.24 -2.00
CA HIS A 68 -3.53 10.84 -0.83
C HIS A 68 -4.35 12.03 -0.28
N PRO A 69 -5.63 11.86 0.07
CA PRO A 69 -6.54 12.98 0.34
C PRO A 69 -6.40 13.54 1.76
N PHE A 70 -5.83 12.77 2.68
CA PHE A 70 -5.72 13.11 4.10
C PHE A 70 -4.29 13.24 4.63
N SER A 71 -3.29 12.85 3.85
CA SER A 71 -1.91 12.77 4.32
C SER A 71 -1.16 14.08 4.07
N PRO A 72 -0.08 14.35 4.83
CA PRO A 72 0.87 15.40 4.49
C PRO A 72 1.69 14.98 3.27
N ASN A 73 1.77 15.88 2.28
CA ASN A 73 2.45 15.60 1.02
C ASN A 73 3.54 16.66 0.79
N MET A 74 4.55 16.33 -0.03
CA MET A 74 5.57 17.31 -0.43
C MET A 74 4.97 18.39 -1.34
N ASP A 75 5.42 19.63 -1.20
CA ASP A 75 4.90 20.76 -1.98
C ASP A 75 5.20 20.60 -3.49
N GLU A 76 6.44 20.27 -3.84
CA GLU A 76 6.87 20.11 -5.24
C GLU A 76 6.45 18.76 -5.85
N HIS A 77 6.28 17.74 -5.01
CA HIS A 77 5.95 16.36 -5.41
C HIS A 77 4.75 15.86 -4.61
N ARG A 78 3.56 16.36 -4.96
CA ARG A 78 2.31 16.13 -4.22
C ARG A 78 1.89 14.66 -4.17
N GLU A 79 2.39 13.80 -5.04
CA GLU A 79 2.20 12.34 -4.99
C GLU A 79 3.00 11.66 -3.86
N VAL A 80 3.99 12.35 -3.27
CA VAL A 80 4.85 11.81 -2.21
C VAL A 80 4.31 12.21 -0.84
N ILE A 81 3.95 11.21 -0.06
CA ILE A 81 3.58 11.36 1.36
C ILE A 81 4.86 11.47 2.20
N VAL A 82 4.91 12.43 3.12
CA VAL A 82 6.01 12.56 4.09
C VAL A 82 5.57 12.00 5.44
N LEU A 83 6.16 10.87 5.84
CA LEU A 83 5.90 10.24 7.14
C LEU A 83 6.98 10.64 8.15
N ASP A 84 6.81 11.81 8.76
CA ASP A 84 7.71 12.32 9.80
C ASP A 84 7.18 12.01 11.21
N ASN A 85 7.51 10.80 11.70
CA ASN A 85 7.04 10.33 13.00
C ASN A 85 8.18 10.37 14.04
N HIS A 86 7.94 11.06 15.15
CA HIS A 86 8.89 11.20 16.25
C HIS A 86 8.16 11.49 17.57
N ASN A 87 8.87 11.61 18.70
CA ASN A 87 8.23 11.79 20.02
C ASN A 87 7.24 12.98 20.10
N ALA A 88 7.47 14.05 19.33
CA ALA A 88 6.58 15.22 19.30
C ALA A 88 5.48 15.14 18.22
N ASN A 89 5.52 14.12 17.35
CA ASN A 89 4.56 13.83 16.29
C ASN A 89 4.41 12.31 16.18
N PRO A 90 3.67 11.68 17.11
CA PRO A 90 3.51 10.23 17.11
C PRO A 90 2.73 9.77 15.86
N PRO A 91 2.98 8.55 15.37
CA PRO A 91 2.27 8.02 14.21
C PRO A 91 0.77 7.94 14.50
N ALA A 92 -0.03 8.44 13.57
CA ALA A 92 -1.48 8.39 13.65
C ALA A 92 -2.02 7.27 12.75
N LEU A 93 -2.85 6.39 13.31
CA LEU A 93 -3.66 5.41 12.58
C LEU A 93 -2.87 4.32 11.81
N THR A 94 -1.57 4.17 12.03
CA THR A 94 -0.73 3.12 11.40
C THR A 94 -0.49 1.91 12.31
N ASP A 95 -1.01 1.92 13.54
CA ASP A 95 -0.83 0.90 14.57
C ASP A 95 -1.93 -0.19 14.57
N GLN A 96 -2.72 -0.23 13.50
CA GLN A 96 -3.82 -1.19 13.31
C GLN A 96 -3.65 -1.91 11.96
N TRP A 97 -4.04 -3.18 11.89
CA TRP A 97 -4.06 -3.90 10.62
C TRP A 97 -5.03 -3.24 9.64
N HIS A 98 -4.53 -2.89 8.46
CA HIS A 98 -5.32 -2.25 7.41
C HIS A 98 -4.77 -2.59 6.01
N SER A 99 -5.57 -2.24 5.01
CA SER A 99 -5.14 -2.04 3.63
C SER A 99 -5.45 -0.60 3.25
N ASP A 100 -4.54 0.04 2.53
CA ASP A 100 -4.61 1.47 2.23
C ASP A 100 -5.86 1.84 1.42
N GLU A 101 -6.49 2.95 1.81
CA GLU A 101 -7.52 3.65 1.04
C GLU A 101 -8.67 2.78 0.49
N THR A 102 -9.04 1.72 1.20
CA THR A 102 -10.16 0.84 0.80
C THR A 102 -11.52 1.55 0.76
N PHE A 103 -11.61 2.80 1.23
CA PHE A 103 -12.77 3.67 1.08
C PHE A 103 -12.89 4.29 -0.34
N ARG A 104 -11.93 4.07 -1.24
CA ARG A 104 -12.01 4.48 -2.65
C ARG A 104 -12.72 3.44 -3.49
N ALA A 105 -13.46 3.86 -4.50
CA ALA A 105 -14.05 2.94 -5.49
C ALA A 105 -12.97 2.08 -6.20
N GLU A 106 -11.80 2.67 -6.42
CA GLU A 106 -10.59 2.02 -6.95
C GLU A 106 -9.44 2.23 -5.94
N PRO A 107 -9.28 1.31 -4.96
CA PRO A 107 -8.18 1.39 -4.01
C PRO A 107 -6.81 1.27 -4.71
N PRO A 108 -5.74 1.83 -4.13
CA PRO A 108 -4.39 1.75 -4.68
C PRO A 108 -3.96 0.31 -4.96
N THR A 109 -3.25 0.12 -6.07
CA THR A 109 -2.71 -1.19 -6.44
C THR A 109 -1.44 -1.55 -5.64
N ALA A 110 -0.63 -0.54 -5.31
CA ALA A 110 0.61 -0.70 -4.58
C ALA A 110 0.97 0.60 -3.84
N THR A 111 1.73 0.45 -2.75
CA THR A 111 2.36 1.54 -2.03
C THR A 111 3.88 1.31 -2.05
N ILE A 112 4.67 2.34 -2.34
CA ILE A 112 6.14 2.28 -2.32
C ILE A 112 6.64 3.17 -1.19
N LEU A 113 7.37 2.56 -0.27
CA LEU A 113 7.93 3.23 0.89
C LEU A 113 9.46 3.27 0.79
N ARG A 114 10.04 4.46 0.96
CA ARG A 114 11.49 4.65 1.10
C ARG A 114 11.78 5.03 2.56
N ALA A 115 12.69 4.29 3.19
CA ALA A 115 13.17 4.62 4.53
C ALA A 115 14.27 5.71 4.43
N GLU A 116 14.03 6.88 5.01
CA GLU A 116 14.99 7.99 5.03
C GLU A 116 15.78 8.02 6.35
N ILE A 117 15.06 8.18 7.45
CA ILE A 117 15.60 8.20 8.80
C ILE A 117 14.82 7.16 9.60
N VAL A 118 15.51 6.17 10.13
CA VAL A 118 14.92 5.09 10.93
C VAL A 118 15.64 4.98 12.28
N PRO A 119 14.94 4.62 13.36
CA PRO A 119 15.59 4.36 14.64
C PRO A 119 16.50 3.12 14.54
N ALA A 120 17.51 3.05 15.40
CA ALA A 120 18.42 1.90 15.43
C ALA A 120 17.72 0.58 15.80
N ILE A 121 16.62 0.65 16.58
CA ILE A 121 15.82 -0.47 17.03
C ILE A 121 14.35 -0.04 17.11
N GLY A 122 13.43 -0.91 16.68
CA GLY A 122 11.98 -0.69 16.71
C GLY A 122 11.46 -0.04 15.43
N GLY A 123 10.13 0.06 15.30
CA GLY A 123 9.48 0.61 14.10
C GLY A 123 9.28 -0.41 12.97
N ASP A 124 9.32 -1.71 13.27
CA ASP A 124 9.05 -2.76 12.29
C ASP A 124 7.65 -2.62 11.69
N THR A 125 7.54 -2.87 10.39
CA THR A 125 6.26 -2.95 9.68
C THR A 125 5.91 -4.41 9.43
N MET A 126 4.72 -4.83 9.86
CA MET A 126 4.22 -6.18 9.62
C MET A 126 3.28 -6.20 8.42
N PHE A 127 3.37 -7.28 7.64
CA PHE A 127 2.49 -7.53 6.49
C PHE A 127 1.80 -8.89 6.63
N ALA A 128 0.58 -9.00 6.12
CA ALA A 128 -0.19 -10.24 6.10
C ALA A 128 -0.59 -10.58 4.66
N SER A 129 -0.39 -11.84 4.26
CA SER A 129 -0.88 -12.31 2.96
C SER A 129 -2.36 -12.60 3.02
N MET A 130 -3.13 -11.78 2.33
CA MET A 130 -4.57 -11.98 2.23
C MET A 130 -4.96 -13.07 1.23
N THR A 131 -4.03 -13.50 0.36
CA THR A 131 -4.21 -14.74 -0.43
C THR A 131 -4.03 -15.98 0.45
N ALA A 132 -3.01 -16.00 1.31
CA ALA A 132 -2.79 -17.10 2.25
C ALA A 132 -3.88 -17.16 3.31
N ALA A 133 -4.37 -16.02 3.80
CA ALA A 133 -5.50 -15.95 4.72
C ALA A 133 -6.74 -16.63 4.12
N TYR A 134 -7.09 -16.29 2.88
CA TYR A 134 -8.20 -16.95 2.17
C TYR A 134 -7.97 -18.46 1.99
N ALA A 135 -6.77 -18.86 1.56
CA ALA A 135 -6.41 -20.26 1.35
C ALA A 135 -6.49 -21.08 2.65
N GLY A 136 -6.23 -20.47 3.80
CA GLY A 136 -6.33 -21.08 5.13
C GLY A 136 -7.75 -21.25 5.65
N LEU A 137 -8.76 -20.64 5.02
CA LEU A 137 -10.16 -20.81 5.41
C LEU A 137 -10.67 -22.22 5.07
N SER A 138 -11.58 -22.74 5.89
CA SER A 138 -12.29 -23.98 5.55
C SER A 138 -13.11 -23.81 4.26
N PRO A 139 -13.35 -24.89 3.48
CA PRO A 139 -14.16 -24.81 2.26
C PRO A 139 -15.56 -24.22 2.48
N ARG A 140 -16.16 -24.46 3.66
CA ARG A 140 -17.46 -23.90 4.02
C ARG A 140 -17.40 -22.37 4.19
N LEU A 141 -16.34 -21.85 4.81
CA LEU A 141 -16.15 -20.40 4.95
C LEU A 141 -15.83 -19.76 3.60
N GLN A 142 -14.98 -20.38 2.78
CA GLN A 142 -14.72 -19.90 1.42
C GLN A 142 -16.02 -19.77 0.61
N HIS A 143 -16.87 -20.81 0.66
CA HIS A 143 -18.18 -20.78 -0.02
C HIS A 143 -19.11 -19.70 0.54
N TYR A 144 -19.22 -19.59 1.87
CA TYR A 144 -20.07 -18.61 2.53
C TYR A 144 -19.66 -17.16 2.20
N LEU A 145 -18.37 -16.85 2.19
CA LEU A 145 -17.87 -15.50 1.91
C LEU A 145 -17.90 -15.15 0.41
N SER A 146 -17.93 -16.17 -0.47
CA SER A 146 -17.95 -15.97 -1.91
C SER A 146 -19.25 -15.29 -2.37
N GLY A 147 -19.13 -14.08 -2.90
CA GLY A 147 -20.26 -13.26 -3.35
C GLY A 147 -20.78 -12.26 -2.32
N LEU A 148 -20.27 -12.28 -1.09
CA LEU A 148 -20.55 -11.21 -0.12
C LEU A 148 -19.77 -9.94 -0.47
N THR A 149 -20.33 -8.81 -0.06
CA THR A 149 -19.68 -7.51 -0.14
C THR A 149 -19.62 -6.85 1.25
N ALA A 150 -18.61 -6.01 1.45
CA ALA A 150 -18.42 -5.18 2.63
C ALA A 150 -18.45 -3.70 2.23
N ILE A 151 -18.96 -2.83 3.11
CA ILE A 151 -18.91 -1.38 2.92
C ILE A 151 -17.65 -0.86 3.61
N HIS A 152 -16.86 -0.08 2.88
CA HIS A 152 -15.62 0.51 3.38
C HIS A 152 -15.81 2.01 3.60
N ASP A 153 -15.30 2.52 4.72
CA ASP A 153 -15.55 3.89 5.17
C ASP A 153 -14.25 4.49 5.74
N PHE A 154 -13.99 5.75 5.43
CA PHE A 154 -12.85 6.51 5.94
C PHE A 154 -13.04 7.00 7.40
N LYS A 155 -13.93 6.37 8.16
CA LYS A 155 -14.30 6.73 9.55
C LYS A 155 -13.13 7.16 10.45
N PRO A 156 -11.95 6.50 10.46
CA PRO A 156 -10.81 6.93 11.28
C PRO A 156 -10.37 8.38 11.00
N PHE A 157 -10.45 8.82 9.74
CA PHE A 157 -10.06 10.16 9.30
C PHE A 157 -11.08 11.25 9.63
N ARG A 158 -12.32 10.91 10.01
CA ARG A 158 -13.34 11.91 10.39
C ARG A 158 -12.91 12.75 11.60
N THR A 159 -12.03 12.23 12.44
CA THR A 159 -11.47 12.93 13.60
C THR A 159 -10.68 14.20 13.21
N LEU A 160 -10.13 14.24 12.00
CA LEU A 160 -9.40 15.39 11.43
C LEU A 160 -10.30 16.62 11.18
N PHE A 161 -11.62 16.46 11.20
CA PHE A 161 -12.58 17.49 10.79
C PHE A 161 -13.44 18.05 11.94
N SER A 162 -12.91 18.03 13.17
CA SER A 162 -13.65 18.42 14.37
C SER A 162 -13.68 19.93 14.66
N GLY A 163 -14.68 20.36 15.47
CA GLY A 163 -14.69 21.67 16.15
C GLY A 163 -15.23 22.87 15.38
N LYS A 164 -14.82 23.11 14.13
CA LYS A 164 -15.14 24.36 13.40
C LYS A 164 -16.18 24.15 12.28
N PRO A 165 -17.05 25.14 11.96
CA PRO A 165 -17.98 25.05 10.83
C PRO A 165 -17.30 24.74 9.49
N GLU A 166 -16.14 25.33 9.22
CA GLU A 166 -15.34 25.08 8.02
C GLU A 166 -14.85 23.63 7.93
N ALA A 167 -14.41 23.06 9.06
CA ALA A 167 -13.98 21.67 9.14
C ALA A 167 -15.15 20.72 8.83
N ARG A 168 -16.35 21.01 9.35
CA ARG A 168 -17.58 20.27 9.01
C ARG A 168 -17.97 20.39 7.54
N ALA A 169 -17.80 21.57 6.93
CA ALA A 169 -18.05 21.74 5.50
C ALA A 169 -17.07 20.93 4.64
N ARG A 170 -15.78 20.91 5.03
CA ARG A 170 -14.77 20.08 4.38
C ARG A 170 -15.07 18.58 4.56
N LEU A 171 -15.53 18.14 5.73
CA LEU A 171 -15.96 16.77 5.96
C LEU A 171 -17.09 16.36 5.01
N ARG A 172 -18.15 17.18 4.90
CA ARG A 172 -19.27 16.88 3.98
C ARG A 172 -18.78 16.72 2.55
N LYS A 173 -17.90 17.60 2.08
CA LYS A 173 -17.28 17.45 0.77
C LYS A 173 -16.53 16.13 0.62
N MET A 174 -15.75 15.72 1.64
CA MET A 174 -15.08 14.42 1.61
C MET A 174 -16.06 13.24 1.61
N GLU A 175 -17.19 13.35 2.30
CA GLU A 175 -18.26 12.32 2.27
C GLU A 175 -18.92 12.22 0.88
N ASP A 176 -19.07 13.35 0.18
CA ASP A 176 -19.56 13.38 -1.21
C ASP A 176 -18.53 12.78 -2.18
N ASP A 177 -17.24 13.12 -2.02
CA ASP A 177 -16.14 12.63 -2.86
C ASP A 177 -15.85 11.13 -2.61
N TYR A 178 -16.14 10.59 -1.41
CA TYR A 178 -15.88 9.20 -1.01
C TYR A 178 -17.14 8.55 -0.38
N PRO A 179 -18.11 8.11 -1.20
CA PRO A 179 -19.46 7.71 -0.74
C PRO A 179 -19.53 6.30 -0.13
N ASN A 180 -18.47 5.83 0.52
CA ASN A 180 -18.36 4.50 1.15
C ASN A 180 -18.69 3.34 0.19
N PRO A 181 -17.78 2.98 -0.72
CA PRO A 181 -18.02 1.93 -1.71
C PRO A 181 -18.23 0.56 -1.06
N SER A 182 -18.95 -0.30 -1.78
CA SER A 182 -19.03 -1.70 -1.43
C SER A 182 -18.04 -2.52 -2.25
N HIS A 183 -17.16 -3.26 -1.59
CA HIS A 183 -16.19 -4.14 -2.23
C HIS A 183 -16.50 -5.61 -1.94
N PRO A 184 -16.16 -6.54 -2.85
CA PRO A 184 -16.25 -7.97 -2.57
C PRO A 184 -15.39 -8.34 -1.36
N VAL A 185 -15.96 -9.13 -0.43
CA VAL A 185 -15.21 -9.72 0.70
C VAL A 185 -14.17 -10.72 0.20
N VAL A 186 -14.47 -11.39 -0.92
CA VAL A 186 -13.51 -12.22 -1.65
C VAL A 186 -13.38 -11.65 -3.05
N ARG A 187 -12.22 -11.11 -3.39
CA ARG A 187 -11.90 -10.62 -4.75
C ARG A 187 -10.84 -11.49 -5.41
N ARG A 188 -10.64 -11.31 -6.71
CA ARG A 188 -9.49 -11.88 -7.42
C ARG A 188 -8.47 -10.78 -7.69
N HIS A 189 -7.20 -11.09 -7.48
CA HIS A 189 -6.11 -10.22 -7.90
C HIS A 189 -6.18 -10.03 -9.42
N PRO A 190 -6.17 -8.80 -9.97
CA PRO A 190 -6.38 -8.57 -11.39
C PRO A 190 -5.30 -9.20 -12.28
N VAL A 191 -4.06 -9.29 -11.76
CA VAL A 191 -2.92 -9.89 -12.48
C VAL A 191 -2.76 -11.40 -12.20
N SER A 192 -2.48 -11.79 -10.95
CA SER A 192 -2.27 -13.21 -10.62
C SER A 192 -3.53 -14.09 -10.64
N GLY A 193 -4.73 -13.50 -10.64
CA GLY A 193 -6.00 -14.24 -10.58
C GLY A 193 -6.29 -14.93 -9.25
N ARG A 194 -5.37 -14.86 -8.28
CA ARG A 194 -5.49 -15.50 -6.95
C ARG A 194 -6.65 -14.89 -6.16
N PRO A 195 -7.46 -15.70 -5.46
CA PRO A 195 -8.44 -15.19 -4.51
C PRO A 195 -7.76 -14.45 -3.35
N ILE A 196 -8.35 -13.35 -2.92
CA ILE A 196 -7.89 -12.50 -1.82
C ILE A 196 -9.07 -12.28 -0.88
N LEU A 197 -8.84 -12.43 0.43
CA LEU A 197 -9.77 -11.97 1.46
C LEU A 197 -9.58 -10.45 1.65
N ASN A 198 -10.63 -9.68 1.47
CA ASN A 198 -10.62 -8.21 1.56
C ASN A 198 -11.17 -7.73 2.91
#